data_AF-A0A3C1WSU3-F1
#
_entry.id   AF-A0A3C1WSU3-F1
#
_cell.length_a   1.000
_cell.length_b   1.000
_cell.length_c   1.000
_cell.angle_alpha   90.00
_cell.angle_beta   90.00
_cell.angle_gamma   90.00
#
_symmetry.space_group_name_H-M   'P 1'
#
loop_
_entity.id
_entity.type
_entity.pdbx_description
1 polymer ?
#
loop_
_entity_poly.entity_id
_entity_poly.type
_entity_poly.pdbx_seq_one_letter_code
_entity_poly.pdbx_strand_id
1 'polypeptide(L)'
;MSDVLKDGDYQIPVTLKGGSGRAGISSPADVHVKDHKTTAEIIWSSPNYDYMKVYGKKYIKTNKSGNSTFEIPIDDISKPVDVIGDTTAMSKPYEIEYTITFNTAKAERVGGSVSNVKYVAIPVMIACFVVGIVIGIKASRKIKKAKSND
;
A
#
# COMPACT_ATOMS: atom_id res chain seq x y z
N MET A 1 -15.32 10.31 14.37
CA MET A 1 -14.93 10.96 13.09
C MET A 1 -13.47 11.36 13.18
N SER A 2 -12.55 10.55 12.64
CA SER A 2 -11.12 10.86 12.46
C SER A 2 -10.82 11.09 10.97
N ASP A 3 -11.67 11.86 10.31
CA ASP A 3 -11.64 12.10 8.87
C ASP A 3 -10.87 13.42 8.60
N VAL A 4 -9.56 13.41 8.88
CA VAL A 4 -8.71 14.60 8.64
C VAL A 4 -8.36 14.74 7.16
N LEU A 5 -8.36 13.64 6.41
CA LEU A 5 -8.00 13.59 4.99
C LEU A 5 -9.14 12.99 4.17
N LYS A 6 -9.43 13.59 3.01
CA LYS A 6 -10.36 13.02 2.02
C LYS A 6 -9.70 11.88 1.27
N ASP A 7 -10.51 11.00 0.68
CA ASP A 7 -10.04 9.94 -0.22
C ASP A 7 -9.05 10.45 -1.28
N GLY A 8 -7.92 9.77 -1.41
CA GLY A 8 -6.81 10.10 -2.29
C GLY A 8 -5.47 9.57 -1.78
N ASP A 9 -4.45 9.77 -2.61
CA ASP A 9 -3.07 9.42 -2.31
C ASP A 9 -2.30 10.64 -1.78
N TYR A 10 -1.45 10.43 -0.80
CA TYR A 10 -0.71 11.49 -0.12
C TYR A 10 0.72 11.06 0.17
N GLN A 11 1.63 12.03 0.12
CA GLN A 11 2.96 11.93 0.71
C GLN A 11 2.97 12.73 2.00
N ILE A 12 3.20 12.04 3.12
CA ILE A 12 3.12 12.65 4.44
C ILE A 12 4.46 12.48 5.15
N PRO A 13 5.11 13.56 5.59
CA PRO A 13 6.31 13.45 6.41
C PRO A 13 6.04 12.65 7.67
N VAL A 14 6.90 11.68 7.96
CA VAL A 14 6.78 10.78 9.10
C VAL A 14 8.01 10.84 10.00
N THR A 15 7.78 10.58 11.28
CA THR A 15 8.86 10.46 12.27
C THR A 15 8.69 9.17 13.06
N LEU A 16 9.82 8.54 13.39
CA LEU A 16 9.88 7.36 14.24
C LEU A 16 10.55 7.73 15.56
N LYS A 17 9.94 7.34 16.67
CA LYS A 17 10.54 7.41 18.02
C LYS A 17 10.50 6.03 18.66
N GLY A 18 11.38 5.77 19.62
CA GLY A 18 11.45 4.49 20.34
C GLY A 18 12.70 3.66 20.02
N GLY A 19 12.73 2.45 20.56
CA GLY A 19 13.91 1.58 20.53
C GLY A 19 15.18 2.25 21.07
N SER A 20 16.30 2.04 20.39
CA SER A 20 17.60 2.66 20.73
C SER A 20 17.86 4.00 20.02
N GLY A 21 16.89 4.53 19.27
CA GLY A 21 17.07 5.71 18.42
C GLY A 21 17.93 5.50 17.16
N ARG A 22 18.40 4.27 16.92
CA ARG A 22 19.22 3.92 15.74
C ARG A 22 18.40 3.51 14.52
N ALA A 23 17.15 3.10 14.74
CA ALA A 23 16.25 2.74 13.65
C ALA A 23 15.62 4.00 13.03
N GLY A 24 15.35 3.93 11.74
CA GLY A 24 14.67 5.00 11.01
C GLY A 24 13.67 4.43 10.02
N ILE A 25 12.79 5.30 9.55
CA ILE A 25 11.86 5.04 8.44
C ILE A 25 12.07 6.09 7.36
N SER A 26 11.79 5.74 6.12
CA SER A 26 11.77 6.68 5.00
C SER A 26 10.69 7.72 5.22
N SER A 27 10.98 8.97 4.87
CA SER A 27 10.04 10.09 4.92
C SER A 27 10.23 10.95 3.66
N PRO A 28 9.14 11.40 3.00
CA PRO A 28 7.74 11.15 3.35
C PRO A 28 7.30 9.69 3.11
N ALA A 29 6.24 9.28 3.81
CA ALA A 29 5.58 7.99 3.60
C ALA A 29 4.40 8.15 2.63
N ASP A 30 4.18 7.14 1.80
CA ASP A 30 3.01 7.07 0.92
C ASP A 30 1.79 6.62 1.74
N VAL A 31 0.70 7.38 1.64
CA VAL A 31 -0.54 7.18 2.39
C VAL A 31 -1.72 7.17 1.44
N HIS A 32 -2.51 6.11 1.52
CA HIS A 32 -3.70 5.88 0.70
C HIS A 32 -4.95 5.98 1.56
N VAL A 33 -5.83 6.93 1.25
CA VAL A 33 -7.14 7.08 1.90
C VAL A 33 -8.21 6.65 0.92
N LYS A 34 -9.01 5.64 1.27
CA LYS A 34 -10.11 5.15 0.44
C LYS A 34 -11.24 4.61 1.31
N ASP A 35 -12.48 5.01 1.02
CA ASP A 35 -13.67 4.55 1.75
C ASP A 35 -13.50 4.75 3.28
N HIS A 36 -12.92 5.89 3.69
CA HIS A 36 -12.56 6.22 5.07
C HIS A 36 -11.55 5.26 5.74
N LYS A 37 -10.86 4.42 4.96
CA LYS A 37 -9.75 3.59 5.43
C LYS A 37 -8.44 4.23 5.02
N THR A 38 -7.54 4.38 5.97
CA THR A 38 -6.20 4.92 5.74
C THR A 38 -5.18 3.79 5.82
N THR A 39 -4.37 3.64 4.78
CA THR A 39 -3.25 2.69 4.72
C THR A 39 -1.96 3.47 4.48
N ALA A 40 -0.90 3.16 5.20
CA ALA A 40 0.41 3.78 5.04
C ALA A 40 1.46 2.74 4.64
N GLU A 41 2.32 3.11 3.69
CA GLU A 41 3.54 2.37 3.34
C GLU A 41 4.70 2.84 4.21
N ILE A 42 5.22 1.95 5.05
CA ILE A 42 6.34 2.22 5.96
C ILE A 42 7.56 1.46 5.48
N ILE A 43 8.57 2.19 5.03
CA ILE A 43 9.86 1.65 4.60
C ILE A 43 10.88 1.89 5.70
N TRP A 44 11.43 0.84 6.29
CA TRP A 44 12.47 0.93 7.31
C TRP A 44 13.83 1.31 6.69
N SER A 45 14.76 1.78 7.49
CA SER A 45 16.14 2.04 7.04
C SER A 45 16.99 0.78 6.87
N SER A 46 16.44 -0.40 7.19
CA SER A 46 17.15 -1.69 7.14
C SER A 46 16.25 -2.79 6.54
N PRO A 47 16.85 -3.78 5.84
CA PRO A 47 16.15 -4.97 5.37
C PRO A 47 15.86 -6.01 6.48
N ASN A 48 16.41 -5.81 7.67
CA ASN A 48 16.40 -6.80 8.76
C ASN A 48 15.20 -6.65 9.68
N TYR A 49 14.05 -6.24 9.13
CA TYR A 49 12.76 -6.26 9.81
C TYR A 49 11.85 -7.27 9.11
N ASP A 50 11.33 -8.23 9.87
CA ASP A 50 10.56 -9.34 9.30
C ASP A 50 9.05 -9.13 9.40
N TYR A 51 8.59 -8.52 10.48
CA TYR A 51 7.20 -8.10 10.64
C TYR A 51 7.06 -6.86 11.50
N MET A 52 5.91 -6.20 11.36
CA MET A 52 5.43 -5.17 12.27
C MET A 52 4.15 -5.65 12.96
N LYS A 53 3.95 -5.28 14.22
CA LYS A 53 2.63 -5.36 14.86
C LYS A 53 2.05 -3.96 15.00
N VAL A 54 0.82 -3.78 14.56
CA VAL A 54 0.05 -2.54 14.70
C VAL A 54 -1.31 -2.90 15.26
N TYR A 55 -1.73 -2.24 16.34
CA TYR A 55 -2.97 -2.57 17.07
C TYR A 55 -3.11 -4.06 17.41
N GLY A 56 -1.99 -4.71 17.76
CA GLY A 56 -1.92 -6.15 18.08
C GLY A 56 -1.98 -7.10 16.88
N LYS A 57 -2.13 -6.60 15.65
CA LYS A 57 -2.14 -7.41 14.42
C LYS A 57 -0.78 -7.43 13.75
N LYS A 58 -0.38 -8.59 13.25
CA LYS A 58 0.92 -8.80 12.57
C LYS A 58 0.83 -8.51 11.07
N TYR A 59 1.78 -7.74 10.55
CA TYR A 59 1.96 -7.38 9.16
C TYR A 59 3.34 -7.84 8.69
N ILE A 60 3.39 -8.61 7.61
CA ILE A 60 4.64 -9.12 7.02
C ILE A 60 5.14 -8.14 5.96
N LYS A 61 6.46 -8.08 5.76
CA LYS A 61 7.03 -7.23 4.71
C LYS A 61 6.50 -7.58 3.33
N THR A 62 6.21 -6.58 2.52
CA THR A 62 5.65 -6.75 1.16
C THR A 62 6.73 -6.94 0.10
N ASN A 63 7.96 -6.50 0.39
CA ASN A 63 9.09 -6.57 -0.54
C ASN A 63 9.97 -7.82 -0.33
N LYS A 64 10.57 -8.31 -1.42
CA LYS A 64 11.51 -9.45 -1.41
C LYS A 64 12.97 -9.04 -1.33
N SER A 65 13.29 -7.77 -1.63
CA SER A 65 14.65 -7.23 -1.67
C SER A 65 14.67 -5.75 -1.30
N GLY A 66 15.82 -5.27 -0.84
CA GLY A 66 15.96 -3.91 -0.33
C GLY A 66 15.44 -3.78 1.09
N ASN A 67 15.28 -2.53 1.54
CA ASN A 67 14.81 -2.22 2.89
C ASN A 67 13.40 -2.75 3.16
N SER A 68 13.10 -3.13 4.40
CA SER A 68 11.81 -3.72 4.72
C SER A 68 10.67 -2.71 4.58
N THR A 69 9.69 -3.07 3.75
CA THR A 69 8.48 -2.28 3.46
C THR A 69 7.26 -2.97 4.05
N PHE A 70 6.39 -2.22 4.72
CA PHE A 70 5.16 -2.71 5.32
C PHE A 70 3.98 -1.83 4.92
N GLU A 71 2.84 -2.45 4.60
CA GLU A 71 1.56 -1.75 4.44
C GLU A 71 0.73 -1.95 5.72
N ILE A 72 0.43 -0.86 6.41
CA ILE A 72 -0.29 -0.90 7.69
C ILE A 72 -1.54 -0.02 7.67
N PRO A 73 -2.68 -0.48 8.22
CA PRO A 73 -3.84 0.37 8.41
C PRO A 73 -3.62 1.33 9.57
N ILE A 74 -4.14 2.54 9.43
CA ILE A 74 -4.06 3.60 10.44
C ILE A 74 -5.49 4.01 10.82
N ASP A 75 -5.86 3.82 12.09
CA ASP A 75 -7.21 4.15 12.58
C ASP A 75 -7.43 5.66 12.73
N ASP A 76 -6.39 6.38 13.17
CA ASP A 76 -6.42 7.84 13.32
C ASP A 76 -5.06 8.44 12.98
N ILE A 77 -4.91 8.94 11.74
CA ILE A 77 -3.65 9.49 11.24
C ILE A 77 -3.21 10.79 11.95
N SER A 78 -4.10 11.42 12.71
CA SER A 78 -3.77 12.62 13.50
C SER A 78 -3.05 12.29 14.81
N LYS A 79 -3.06 11.02 15.21
CA LYS A 79 -2.48 10.55 16.47
C LYS A 79 -1.18 9.79 16.23
N PRO A 80 -0.26 9.77 17.21
CA PRO A 80 0.85 8.84 17.21
C PRO A 80 0.34 7.40 17.19
N VAL A 81 1.03 6.55 16.43
CA VAL A 81 0.69 5.14 16.21
C VAL A 81 1.78 4.28 16.81
N ASP A 82 1.44 3.51 17.83
CA ASP A 82 2.36 2.57 18.45
C ASP A 82 2.46 1.28 17.62
N VAL A 83 3.70 0.88 17.36
CA VAL A 83 4.04 -0.27 16.54
C VAL A 83 5.15 -1.08 17.21
N ILE A 84 5.18 -2.38 16.95
CA ILE A 84 6.28 -3.25 17.36
C ILE A 84 6.99 -3.74 16.10
N GLY A 85 8.27 -3.43 15.95
CA GLY A 85 9.10 -3.95 14.87
C GLY A 85 9.90 -5.16 15.35
N ASP A 86 9.80 -6.27 14.62
CA ASP A 86 10.66 -7.44 14.85
C ASP A 86 11.90 -7.35 13.98
N THR A 87 13.07 -7.33 14.63
CA THR A 87 14.36 -7.28 13.94
C THR A 87 15.22 -8.51 14.23
N THR A 88 15.82 -9.05 13.18
CA THR A 88 16.75 -10.18 13.23
C THR A 88 18.21 -9.75 13.06
N ALA A 89 18.47 -8.44 12.99
CA ALA A 89 19.81 -7.88 12.80
C ALA A 89 20.79 -8.21 13.95
N MET A 90 20.28 -8.59 15.13
CA MET A 90 21.05 -8.79 16.36
C MET A 90 21.23 -10.28 16.71
N SER A 91 21.35 -11.14 15.70
CA SER A 91 21.56 -12.61 15.82
C SER A 91 20.41 -13.42 16.44
N LYS A 92 19.40 -12.76 17.00
CA LYS A 92 18.12 -13.33 17.43
C LYS A 92 17.00 -12.35 17.09
N PRO A 93 15.74 -12.82 16.94
CA PRO A 93 14.58 -11.94 16.80
C PRO A 93 14.38 -11.11 18.06
N TYR A 94 14.20 -9.80 17.90
CA TYR A 94 13.81 -8.88 18.97
C TYR A 94 12.61 -8.05 18.54
N GLU A 95 11.59 -8.05 19.39
CA GLU A 95 10.46 -7.15 19.28
C GLU A 95 10.79 -5.83 19.99
N ILE A 96 10.74 -4.73 19.25
CA ILE A 96 11.05 -3.40 19.77
C ILE A 96 9.86 -2.48 19.53
N GLU A 97 9.44 -1.77 20.58
CA GLU A 97 8.37 -0.77 20.53
C GLU A 97 8.86 0.54 19.92
N TYR A 98 8.02 1.08 19.03
CA TYR A 98 8.21 2.37 18.40
C TYR A 98 6.87 3.11 18.30
N THR A 99 6.97 4.42 18.15
CA THR A 99 5.84 5.30 17.89
C THR A 99 6.09 6.05 16.58
N ILE A 100 5.16 5.91 15.63
CA ILE A 100 5.17 6.63 14.35
C ILE A 100 4.24 7.83 14.47
N THR A 101 4.69 9.00 14.03
CA THR A 101 3.86 10.22 13.96
C THR A 101 3.84 10.75 12.54
N PHE A 102 2.64 10.94 12.00
CA PHE A 102 2.39 11.52 10.68
C PHE A 102 2.18 13.03 10.81
N ASN A 103 2.93 13.83 10.06
CA ASN A 103 2.73 15.28 10.03
C ASN A 103 1.69 15.65 8.96
N THR A 104 0.41 15.45 9.30
CA THR A 104 -0.73 15.70 8.39
C THR A 104 -0.83 17.16 7.93
N ALA A 105 -0.30 18.13 8.70
CA ALA A 105 -0.24 19.54 8.31
C ALA A 105 0.71 19.78 7.11
N LYS A 106 1.62 18.85 6.83
CA LYS A 106 2.52 18.85 5.68
C LYS A 106 2.19 17.74 4.68
N ALA A 107 0.97 17.21 4.71
CA ALA A 107 0.53 16.20 3.77
C ALA A 107 0.40 16.82 2.37
N GLU A 108 1.07 16.21 1.39
CA GLU A 108 1.00 16.59 -0.01
C GLU A 108 0.15 15.57 -0.77
N ARG A 109 -0.99 15.99 -1.31
CA ARG A 109 -1.84 15.11 -2.11
C ARG A 109 -1.18 14.82 -3.44
N VAL A 110 -0.99 13.55 -3.76
CA VAL A 110 -0.46 13.09 -5.04
C VAL A 110 -1.63 13.01 -6.03
N GLY A 111 -1.84 14.08 -6.80
CA GLY A 111 -2.91 14.11 -7.80
C GLY A 111 -2.84 15.32 -8.74
N GLY A 112 -2.37 15.10 -9.97
CA GLY A 112 -2.36 16.09 -11.05
C GLY A 112 -1.23 16.00 -12.09
N SER A 113 -0.46 14.93 -12.16
CA SER A 113 0.35 14.60 -13.33
C SER A 113 0.68 13.12 -13.30
N VAL A 114 0.35 12.42 -14.39
CA VAL A 114 0.76 11.03 -14.62
C VAL A 114 2.28 11.04 -14.80
N SER A 115 3.03 10.92 -13.70
CA SER A 115 4.48 10.75 -13.74
C SER A 115 4.84 9.39 -13.14
N ASN A 116 5.08 8.44 -14.04
CA ASN A 116 5.77 7.17 -13.84
C ASN A 116 5.12 6.19 -12.85
N VAL A 117 4.06 5.52 -13.32
CA VAL A 117 3.61 4.23 -12.80
C VAL A 117 4.79 3.24 -12.84
N LYS A 118 5.46 3.06 -11.69
CA LYS A 118 6.39 1.94 -11.47
C LYS A 118 5.69 0.67 -10.97
N TYR A 119 4.39 0.75 -10.69
CA TYR A 119 3.56 -0.38 -10.27
C TYR A 119 2.57 -0.77 -11.36
N VAL A 120 3.09 -1.24 -12.48
CA VAL A 120 2.38 -2.21 -13.30
C VAL A 120 2.64 -3.58 -12.65
N ALA A 121 1.55 -4.29 -12.33
CA ALA A 121 1.45 -5.68 -11.86
C ALA A 121 1.41 -5.94 -10.34
N ILE A 122 0.20 -6.01 -9.78
CA ILE A 122 -0.17 -7.15 -8.92
C ILE A 122 -1.27 -7.95 -9.67
N PRO A 123 -1.02 -9.22 -10.03
CA PRO A 123 -1.97 -10.04 -10.77
C PRO A 123 -2.82 -10.91 -9.83
N VAL A 124 -4.00 -10.47 -9.42
CA VAL A 124 -5.10 -11.29 -8.83
C VAL A 124 -6.40 -10.46 -9.02
N MET A 125 -7.31 -10.62 -9.99
CA MET A 125 -7.96 -11.84 -10.49
C MET A 125 -8.19 -12.78 -9.32
N ILE A 126 -9.25 -12.61 -8.54
CA ILE A 126 -10.52 -13.31 -8.71
C ILE A 126 -11.47 -12.63 -7.70
N ALA A 127 -12.51 -11.87 -8.09
CA ALA A 127 -13.89 -12.32 -7.86
C ALA A 127 -15.00 -11.40 -8.43
N CYS A 128 -14.72 -10.44 -9.32
CA CYS A 128 -15.76 -9.48 -9.77
C CYS A 128 -16.01 -9.41 -11.28
N PHE A 129 -15.65 -10.45 -12.05
CA PHE A 129 -16.04 -10.56 -13.47
C PHE A 129 -16.75 -11.88 -13.77
N VAL A 130 -17.82 -12.15 -13.01
CA VAL A 130 -18.90 -13.01 -13.47
C VAL A 130 -20.16 -12.14 -13.43
N VAL A 131 -20.95 -12.15 -14.49
CA VAL A 131 -22.10 -11.26 -14.78
C VAL A 131 -21.72 -9.98 -15.54
N GLY A 132 -21.54 -10.13 -16.87
CA GLY A 132 -21.41 -8.96 -17.76
C GLY A 132 -21.08 -9.26 -19.23
N ILE A 133 -20.74 -10.50 -19.60
CA ILE A 133 -20.40 -10.88 -20.99
C ILE A 133 -21.30 -12.02 -21.47
N VAL A 134 -22.62 -11.80 -21.57
CA VAL A 134 -23.54 -12.74 -22.26
C VAL A 134 -24.38 -12.06 -23.36
N ILE A 135 -24.27 -10.76 -23.59
CA ILE A 135 -25.06 -10.09 -24.64
C ILE A 135 -24.12 -9.34 -25.57
N GLY A 136 -23.84 -9.90 -26.76
CA GLY A 136 -23.26 -9.09 -27.84
C GLY A 136 -22.36 -9.72 -28.90
N ILE A 137 -22.09 -11.03 -28.94
CA ILE A 137 -21.30 -11.63 -30.04
C ILE A 137 -22.13 -12.66 -30.80
N LYS A 138 -23.08 -12.18 -31.61
CA LYS A 138 -23.68 -12.97 -32.70
C LYS A 138 -24.14 -12.09 -33.86
N ALA A 139 -23.22 -11.35 -34.49
CA ALA A 139 -23.52 -10.62 -35.73
C ALA A 139 -22.26 -10.30 -36.57
N SER A 140 -21.51 -11.31 -37.02
CA SER A 140 -20.57 -11.16 -38.14
C SER A 140 -19.98 -12.51 -38.60
N ARG A 141 -20.85 -13.42 -39.04
CA ARG A 141 -20.48 -14.53 -39.93
C ARG A 141 -21.44 -14.57 -41.10
N LYS A 142 -21.29 -13.66 -42.06
CA LYS A 142 -21.95 -13.78 -43.37
C LYS A 142 -21.32 -12.91 -44.45
N ILE A 143 -20.00 -12.97 -44.62
CA ILE A 143 -19.35 -12.48 -45.86
C ILE A 143 -18.22 -13.45 -46.22
N LYS A 144 -18.55 -14.45 -47.05
CA LYS A 144 -17.69 -15.21 -48.01
C LYS A 144 -18.23 -16.63 -48.23
N LYS A 145 -19.26 -16.75 -49.06
CA LYS A 145 -19.49 -17.86 -50.01
C LYS A 145 -20.85 -17.66 -50.68
N ALA A 146 -20.83 -17.05 -51.87
CA ALA A 146 -21.83 -17.24 -52.94
C ALA A 146 -21.45 -16.30 -54.10
N LYS A 147 -20.44 -16.69 -54.90
CA LYS A 147 -20.29 -16.18 -56.27
C LYS A 147 -19.59 -17.25 -57.11
N SER A 148 -20.39 -18.21 -57.57
CA SER A 148 -20.15 -19.09 -58.71
C SER A 148 -21.38 -19.97 -58.87
N ASN A 149 -22.23 -19.61 -59.85
CA ASN A 149 -23.05 -20.42 -60.76
C ASN A 149 -24.30 -19.62 -61.17
N ASP A 150 -24.19 -18.82 -62.21
CA ASP A 150 -24.79 -19.02 -63.55
C ASP A 150 -24.30 -17.89 -64.45
#